data_AF-A0A9E4MEJ9-F1
#
_entry.id   AF-A0A9E4MEJ9-F1
#
_cell.length_a   1.000
_cell.length_b   1.000
_cell.length_c   1.000
_cell.angle_alpha   90.00
_cell.angle_beta   90.00
_cell.angle_gamma   90.00
#
_symmetry.space_group_name_H-M   'P 1'
#
loop_
_entity.id
_entity.type
_entity.pdbx_description
1 polymer ?
#
loop_
_entity_poly.entity_id
_entity_poly.type
_entity_poly.pdbx_seq_one_letter_code
_entity_poly.pdbx_strand_id
1 'polypeptide(L)'
;MSHTPHEVDYLVVGAGAMGMAFTDTLLHESDATIALVDRLDRPGGHWNHAYPFVRLHQPSAYYGVNSRPLGENRLDASGRNAGMMELAGAHELLAYFDSSPAAGSPGTHSAHTSATPPSVRRQPAKRSM
;
A
#
# COMPACT_ATOMS: atom_id res chain seq x y z
N MET A 1 -1.06 16.70 27.65
CA MET A 1 -0.92 16.89 26.20
C MET A 1 -2.33 16.89 25.61
N SER A 2 -2.70 17.90 24.82
CA SER A 2 -3.96 17.90 24.08
C SER A 2 -3.75 17.16 22.77
N HIS A 3 -4.55 16.12 22.50
CA HIS A 3 -4.55 15.43 21.22
C HIS A 3 -5.67 16.00 20.37
N THR A 4 -5.34 16.51 19.18
CA THR A 4 -6.34 16.87 18.18
C THR A 4 -6.71 15.60 17.41
N PRO A 5 -7.97 15.14 17.46
CA PRO A 5 -8.39 13.97 16.68
C PRO A 5 -8.41 14.31 15.19
N HIS A 6 -7.97 13.36 14.37
CA HIS A 6 -8.15 13.39 12.91
C HIS A 6 -9.31 12.47 12.56
N GLU A 7 -10.31 12.99 11.85
CA GLU A 7 -11.43 12.22 11.34
C GLU A 7 -11.09 11.70 9.95
N VAL A 8 -11.27 10.40 9.74
CA VAL A 8 -11.01 9.70 8.48
C VAL A 8 -12.07 8.64 8.23
N ASP A 9 -12.35 8.34 6.97
CA ASP A 9 -13.24 7.25 6.58
C ASP A 9 -12.59 5.88 6.86
N TYR A 10 -11.27 5.78 6.70
CA TYR A 10 -10.49 4.56 6.95
C TYR A 10 -9.22 4.84 7.76
N LEU A 11 -9.04 4.07 8.85
CA LEU A 11 -7.76 3.93 9.54
C LEU A 11 -7.12 2.61 9.14
N VAL A 12 -5.99 2.67 8.44
CA VAL A 12 -5.18 1.51 8.05
C VAL A 12 -3.96 1.45 8.97
N VAL A 13 -3.82 0.34 9.71
CA VAL A 13 -2.69 0.13 10.63
C VAL A 13 -1.71 -0.86 10.00
N GLY A 14 -0.53 -0.35 9.63
CA GLY A 14 0.55 -1.08 8.98
C GLY A 14 0.66 -0.79 7.48
N ALA A 15 1.75 -0.17 7.08
CA ALA A 15 2.21 0.08 5.72
C ALA A 15 3.01 -1.11 5.16
N GLY A 16 2.58 -2.34 5.46
CA GLY A 16 3.05 -3.56 4.78
C GLY A 16 2.29 -3.79 3.46
N ALA A 17 2.68 -4.82 2.70
CA ALA A 17 2.12 -5.10 1.38
C ALA A 17 0.57 -5.05 1.32
N MET A 18 -0.12 -5.65 2.29
CA MET A 18 -1.58 -5.65 2.34
C MET A 18 -2.17 -4.26 2.63
N GLY A 19 -1.62 -3.53 3.60
CA GLY A 19 -2.08 -2.18 3.93
C GLY A 19 -1.84 -1.20 2.78
N MET A 20 -0.71 -1.35 2.10
CA MET A 20 -0.39 -0.58 0.89
C MET A 20 -1.36 -0.90 -0.27
N ALA A 21 -1.62 -2.17 -0.55
CA ALA A 21 -2.54 -2.57 -1.63
C ALA A 21 -3.99 -2.14 -1.38
N PHE A 22 -4.44 -2.24 -0.12
CA PHE A 22 -5.76 -1.75 0.28
C PHE A 22 -5.87 -0.23 0.15
N THR A 23 -4.89 0.51 0.68
CA THR A 23 -4.84 1.97 0.58
C THR A 23 -4.78 2.43 -0.88
N ASP A 24 -3.97 1.76 -1.71
CA ASP A 24 -3.84 2.03 -3.13
C ASP A 24 -5.18 1.89 -3.87
N THR A 25 -5.93 0.82 -3.57
CA THR A 25 -7.25 0.59 -4.17
C THR A 25 -8.23 1.70 -3.75
N LEU A 26 -8.26 2.06 -2.47
CA LEU A 26 -9.12 3.16 -2.00
C LEU A 26 -8.77 4.50 -2.66
N LEU A 27 -7.48 4.80 -2.84
CA LEU A 27 -7.03 6.03 -3.51
C LEU A 27 -7.44 6.09 -5.00
N HIS A 28 -7.59 4.93 -5.66
CA HIS A 28 -7.94 4.87 -7.08
C HIS A 28 -9.44 4.73 -7.32
N GLU A 29 -10.17 4.12 -6.39
CA GLU A 29 -11.57 3.72 -6.59
C GLU A 29 -12.55 4.48 -5.68
N SER A 30 -12.06 5.42 -4.86
CA SER A 30 -12.91 6.22 -3.97
C SER A 30 -12.33 7.61 -3.69
N ASP A 31 -13.17 8.49 -3.14
CA ASP A 31 -12.78 9.79 -2.59
C ASP A 31 -12.58 9.74 -1.05
N ALA A 32 -12.38 8.54 -0.49
CA ALA A 32 -12.31 8.36 0.95
C ALA A 32 -11.05 9.00 1.55
N THR A 33 -11.20 9.58 2.74
CA THR A 33 -10.08 10.05 3.55
C THR A 33 -9.46 8.88 4.32
N ILE A 34 -8.14 8.74 4.24
CA ILE A 34 -7.43 7.57 4.79
C ILE A 34 -6.30 8.06 5.69
N ALA A 35 -6.23 7.51 6.91
CA ALA A 35 -5.03 7.57 7.73
C ALA A 35 -4.30 6.22 7.63
N LEU A 36 -3.12 6.22 7.02
CA LEU A 36 -2.20 5.08 7.05
C LEU A 36 -1.15 5.31 8.13
N VAL A 37 -1.11 4.43 9.13
CA VAL A 37 -0.20 4.56 10.27
C VAL A 37 0.66 3.31 10.38
N ASP A 38 1.98 3.48 10.39
CA ASP A 38 2.95 2.42 10.66
C ASP A 38 3.88 2.85 11.81
N ARG A 39 4.45 1.87 12.50
CA ARG A 39 5.48 2.07 13.53
C ARG A 39 6.88 2.14 12.93
N LEU A 40 7.08 1.58 11.73
CA LEU A 40 8.34 1.58 11.02
C LEU A 40 8.58 2.93 10.32
N ASP A 41 9.83 3.17 9.96
CA ASP A 41 10.31 4.42 9.34
C ASP A 41 9.95 4.56 7.86
N ARG A 42 9.61 3.45 7.20
CA ARG A 42 9.19 3.43 5.80
C ARG A 42 8.21 2.30 5.47
N PRO A 43 7.44 2.42 4.39
CA PRO A 43 6.60 1.34 3.87
C PRO A 43 7.38 0.05 3.56
N GLY A 44 6.67 -1.07 3.57
CA GLY A 44 7.21 -2.40 3.24
C GLY A 44 6.99 -3.44 4.33
N GLY A 45 6.56 -3.04 5.54
CA GLY A 45 6.26 -3.99 6.63
C GLY A 45 7.46 -4.89 6.93
N HIS A 46 7.25 -6.22 6.93
CA HIS A 46 8.31 -7.18 7.26
C HIS A 46 9.54 -7.13 6.34
N TRP A 47 9.41 -6.60 5.11
CA TRP A 47 10.54 -6.44 4.19
C TRP A 47 11.61 -5.48 4.73
N ASN A 48 11.25 -4.58 5.67
CA ASN A 48 12.19 -3.71 6.36
C ASN A 48 13.21 -4.45 7.24
N HIS A 49 12.91 -5.68 7.64
CA HIS A 49 13.74 -6.49 8.53
C HIS A 49 14.25 -7.77 7.86
N ALA A 50 13.98 -7.95 6.57
CA ALA A 50 14.34 -9.16 5.89
C ALA A 50 15.85 -9.23 5.63
N TYR A 51 16.40 -10.45 5.64
CA TYR A 51 17.82 -10.65 5.36
C TYR A 51 18.15 -10.27 3.89
N PRO A 52 19.38 -9.83 3.57
CA PRO A 52 19.66 -9.16 2.29
C PRO A 52 19.44 -10.01 1.02
N PHE A 53 19.44 -11.34 1.14
CA PHE A 53 19.31 -12.28 0.04
C PHE A 53 17.89 -12.85 -0.13
N VAL A 54 16.90 -12.39 0.65
CA VAL A 54 15.52 -12.89 0.51
C VAL A 54 14.94 -12.40 -0.81
N ARG A 55 14.15 -13.26 -1.44
CA ARG A 55 13.36 -12.93 -2.64
C ARG A 55 11.94 -13.45 -2.48
N LEU A 56 11.02 -12.92 -3.27
CA LEU A 56 9.67 -13.46 -3.35
C LEU A 56 9.69 -14.94 -3.70
N HIS A 57 8.71 -15.68 -3.18
CA HIS A 57 8.46 -17.08 -3.56
C HIS A 57 7.55 -17.19 -4.79
N GLN A 58 6.90 -16.11 -5.20
CA GLN A 58 6.02 -16.02 -6.35
C GLN A 58 6.53 -14.93 -7.33
N PRO A 59 6.21 -15.02 -8.63
CA PRO A 59 6.59 -14.00 -9.61
C PRO A 59 6.26 -12.58 -9.16
N SER A 60 7.19 -11.64 -9.40
CA SER A 60 7.01 -10.22 -9.04
C SER A 60 5.73 -9.63 -9.61
N ALA A 61 5.34 -10.04 -10.82
CA ALA A 61 4.14 -9.58 -11.50
C ALA A 61 2.82 -9.84 -10.76
N TYR A 62 2.82 -10.71 -9.74
CA TYR A 62 1.63 -11.02 -8.93
C TYR A 62 1.70 -10.44 -7.51
N TYR A 63 2.64 -9.55 -7.23
CA TYR A 63 2.84 -8.95 -5.91
C TYR A 63 2.90 -7.43 -5.99
N GLY A 64 2.28 -6.75 -5.02
CA GLY A 64 2.29 -5.30 -4.92
C GLY A 64 0.89 -4.70 -4.83
N VAL A 65 0.72 -3.54 -5.43
CA VAL A 65 -0.49 -2.72 -5.47
C VAL A 65 -1.05 -2.68 -6.91
N ASN A 66 -2.32 -2.29 -7.06
CA ASN A 66 -3.01 -2.36 -8.36
C ASN A 66 -2.59 -1.25 -9.32
N SER A 67 -2.22 -0.08 -8.79
CA SER A 67 -1.87 1.09 -9.59
C SER A 67 -0.52 1.00 -10.31
N ARG A 68 0.33 0.04 -9.93
CA ARG A 68 1.70 -0.04 -10.43
C ARG A 68 2.26 -1.47 -10.42
N PRO A 69 2.84 -1.95 -11.53
CA PRO A 69 3.49 -3.26 -11.55
C PRO A 69 4.79 -3.27 -10.73
N LEU A 70 5.06 -4.41 -10.09
CA LEU A 70 6.35 -4.71 -9.48
C LEU A 70 7.21 -5.49 -10.49
N GLY A 71 8.41 -4.98 -10.76
CA GLY A 71 9.31 -5.55 -11.77
C GLY A 71 8.90 -5.19 -13.20
N GLU A 72 9.41 -5.97 -14.14
CA GLU A 72 9.24 -5.80 -15.59
C GLU A 72 8.46 -6.96 -16.24
N ASN A 73 8.00 -7.94 -15.44
CA ASN A 73 7.30 -9.14 -15.91
C ASN A 73 8.15 -9.95 -16.92
N ARG A 74 9.43 -10.14 -16.60
CA ARG A 74 10.40 -10.83 -17.46
C ARG A 74 10.95 -12.11 -16.83
N LEU A 75 11.59 -12.92 -17.68
CA LEU A 75 12.40 -14.06 -17.24
C LEU A 75 13.80 -13.56 -16.83
N ASP A 76 14.34 -14.13 -15.76
CA ASP A 76 15.73 -13.87 -15.39
C ASP A 76 16.67 -14.44 -16.46
N ALA A 77 17.60 -13.61 -16.95
CA ALA A 77 18.56 -14.01 -17.97
C ALA A 77 19.76 -14.80 -17.41
N SER A 78 20.01 -14.72 -16.10
CA SER A 78 21.17 -15.34 -15.44
C SER A 78 20.90 -15.63 -13.96
N GLY A 79 21.84 -16.32 -13.31
CA GLY A 79 21.74 -16.68 -11.89
C GLY A 79 20.91 -17.93 -11.63
N ARG A 80 20.57 -18.18 -10.36
CA ARG A 80 19.89 -19.43 -9.95
C ARG A 80 18.45 -19.54 -10.47
N ASN A 81 17.85 -18.44 -10.88
CA ASN A 81 16.48 -18.36 -11.36
C ASN A 81 16.40 -18.19 -12.89
N ALA A 82 17.52 -18.39 -13.60
CA ALA A 82 17.61 -18.19 -15.04
C ALA A 82 16.55 -19.03 -15.79
N GLY A 83 15.83 -18.39 -16.72
CA GLY A 83 14.73 -19.00 -17.47
C GLY A 83 13.40 -19.09 -16.72
N MET A 84 13.33 -18.59 -15.47
CA MET A 84 12.10 -18.47 -14.69
C MET A 84 11.71 -17.00 -14.51
N MET A 85 10.45 -16.74 -14.12
CA MET A 85 9.96 -15.39 -13.85
C MET A 85 10.75 -14.73 -12.73
N GLU A 86 11.07 -13.45 -12.89
CA GLU A 86 11.81 -12.68 -11.91
C GLU A 86 11.10 -12.65 -10.53
N LEU A 87 11.90 -12.70 -9.48
CA LEU A 87 11.45 -12.70 -8.10
C LEU A 87 12.09 -11.51 -7.39
N ALA A 88 11.34 -10.46 -7.07
CA ALA A 88 11.90 -9.26 -6.44
C ALA A 88 12.55 -9.58 -5.09
N GLY A 89 13.72 -9.01 -4.85
CA GLY A 89 14.39 -9.02 -3.55
C GLY A 89 13.82 -7.96 -2.60
N ALA A 90 14.24 -8.01 -1.33
CA ALA A 90 13.79 -7.05 -0.33
C ALA A 90 14.02 -5.58 -0.75
N HIS A 91 15.18 -5.27 -1.33
CA HIS A 91 15.49 -3.89 -1.74
C HIS A 91 14.56 -3.37 -2.85
N GLU A 92 14.23 -4.22 -3.83
CA GLU A 92 13.31 -3.90 -4.93
C GLU A 92 11.91 -3.64 -4.40
N LEU A 93 11.46 -4.47 -3.45
CA LEU A 93 10.15 -4.32 -2.80
C LEU A 93 10.06 -3.04 -1.97
N LEU A 94 11.11 -2.72 -1.21
CA LEU A 94 11.14 -1.50 -0.40
C LEU A 94 11.13 -0.26 -1.29
N ALA A 95 11.94 -0.21 -2.35
CA ALA A 95 11.92 0.87 -3.33
C ALA A 95 10.56 0.99 -4.05
N TYR A 96 9.94 -0.15 -4.36
CA TYR A 96 8.62 -0.20 -4.96
C TYR A 96 7.54 0.40 -4.05
N PHE A 97 7.49 0.01 -2.77
CA PHE A 97 6.50 0.54 -1.83
C PHE A 97 6.74 2.01 -1.51
N ASP A 98 7.99 2.43 -1.36
CA ASP A 98 8.36 3.82 -1.09
C ASP A 98 7.89 4.78 -2.21
N SER A 99 7.91 4.31 -3.45
CA SER A 99 7.48 5.08 -4.62
C SER A 99 6.04 4.80 -5.07
N SER A 100 5.26 4.08 -4.26
CA SER A 100 3.85 3.83 -4.56
C SER A 100 2.96 5.01 -4.12
N PRO A 101 1.83 5.28 -4.81
CA PRO A 101 0.92 6.36 -4.42
C PRO A 101 0.41 6.23 -2.97
N ALA A 102 0.25 5.01 -2.48
CA ALA A 102 -0.17 4.71 -1.11
C ALA A 102 0.86 5.11 -0.04
N ALA A 103 2.13 5.34 -0.38
CA ALA A 103 3.13 5.84 0.57
C ALA A 103 2.87 7.29 1.00
N GLY A 104 2.07 8.03 0.21
CA GLY A 104 1.84 9.45 0.38
C GLY A 104 3.04 10.30 -0.04
N SER A 105 2.80 11.58 -0.36
CA SER A 105 3.89 12.52 -0.58
C SER A 105 4.58 12.83 0.76
N PRO A 106 5.92 12.89 0.84
CA PRO A 106 6.59 13.39 2.03
C PRO A 106 6.21 14.86 2.24
N GLY A 107 5.29 15.15 3.17
CA GLY A 107 5.03 16.51 3.66
C GLY A 107 3.61 17.08 3.60
N THR A 108 2.53 16.30 3.40
CA THR A 108 1.17 16.87 3.49
C THR A 108 0.71 17.03 4.95
N HIS A 109 1.12 18.12 5.59
CA HIS A 109 0.38 18.70 6.70
C HIS A 109 -0.99 19.20 6.19
N SER A 110 -2.08 18.63 6.69
CA SER A 110 -3.44 19.04 6.35
C SER A 110 -3.65 20.53 6.60
N ALA A 111 -3.90 21.29 5.53
CA ALA A 111 -4.62 22.56 5.63
C ALA A 111 -6.11 22.24 5.81
N HIS A 112 -6.63 22.63 6.96
CA HIS A 112 -8.02 22.44 7.35
C HIS A 112 -8.90 23.43 6.57
N THR A 113 -9.72 22.95 5.63
CA THR A 113 -10.92 23.66 5.18
C THR A 113 -12.13 22.86 5.60
N SER A 114 -12.87 23.40 6.57
CA SER A 114 -14.14 22.86 7.05
C SER A 114 -15.20 22.94 5.95
N ALA A 115 -15.44 21.82 5.26
CA ALA A 115 -16.66 21.60 4.51
C ALA A 115 -17.40 20.45 5.17
N THR A 116 -18.65 20.70 5.60
CA THR A 116 -19.54 19.69 6.17
C THR A 116 -19.73 18.54 5.17
N PRO A 117 -19.45 17.28 5.53
CA PRO A 117 -19.65 16.16 4.62
C PRO A 117 -21.15 15.92 4.38
N PRO A 118 -21.57 15.57 3.15
CA PRO A 118 -22.95 15.22 2.87
C PRO A 118 -23.33 13.92 3.61
N SER A 119 -24.54 13.89 4.15
CA SER A 119 -25.07 12.74 4.90
C SER A 119 -25.07 11.46 4.05
N VAL A 120 -24.26 10.47 4.45
CA VAL A 120 -24.25 9.14 3.83
C VAL A 120 -25.58 8.43 4.09
N ARG A 121 -26.36 8.22 3.02
CA ARG A 121 -27.57 7.40 3.07
C ARG A 121 -27.17 5.92 3.10
N ARG A 122 -27.30 5.28 4.25
CA ARG A 122 -27.14 3.81 4.36
C ARG A 122 -28.16 3.11 3.45
N GLN A 123 -27.69 2.32 2.49
CA GLN A 123 -28.56 1.39 1.77
C GLN A 123 -28.97 0.24 2.71
N PRO A 124 -30.25 -0.17 2.73
CA PRO A 124 -30.67 -1.33 3.51
C PRO A 124 -30.07 -2.62 2.92
N ALA A 125 -29.61 -3.50 3.80
CA ALA A 125 -29.11 -4.82 3.44
C ALA A 125 -30.16 -5.58 2.63
N LYS A 126 -29.76 -6.11 1.46
CA LYS A 126 -30.60 -7.01 0.67
C LYS A 126 -30.84 -8.28 1.49
N ARG A 127 -32.08 -8.50 1.93
CA ARG A 127 -32.52 -9.79 2.45
C ARG A 127 -32.58 -10.76 1.26
N SER A 128 -31.77 -11.80 1.29
CA SER A 128 -31.92 -12.95 0.39
C SER A 128 -33.25 -13.64 0.65
N MET A 129 -33.94 -14.03 -0.43
CA MET A 129 -35.08 -14.96 -0.43
C MET A 129 -34.61 -16.39 -0.18
#